data_AF-A0A3S1ZZE1-F1
#
_entry.id   AF-A0A3S1ZZE1-F1
#
_cell.length_a   1.000
_cell.length_b   1.000
_cell.length_c   1.000
_cell.angle_alpha   90.00
_cell.angle_beta   90.00
_cell.angle_gamma   90.00
#
_symmetry.space_group_name_H-M   'P 1'
#
loop_
_entity.id
_entity.type
_entity.pdbx_description
1 polymer ?
#
loop_
_entity_poly.entity_id
_entity_poly.type
_entity_poly.pdbx_seq_one_letter_code
_entity_poly.pdbx_strand_id
1 'polypeptide(L)'
;HHSYLDGVEKLGLLDRIPDFDEVSAKLRKLTGWEIVAVPGLIPAAPFFDHLADRRFPVTNWLRTRQELDYIVEPDMFHDFFGHVPALSQPVFADFMQMYGEKAGDIIALGGDEMISRLYWYTAEYGLMREAGQPLKAFGAGLMSSFTELQF
;
A
#
# COMPACT_ATOMS: atom_id res chain seq x y z
N HIS A 1 11.26 -0.97 6.75
CA HIS A 1 11.86 0.29 7.26
C HIS A 1 11.24 0.66 8.62
N HIS A 2 11.83 1.54 9.46
CA HIS A 2 11.20 1.90 10.75
C HIS A 2 9.82 2.53 10.56
N SER A 3 9.66 3.36 9.53
CA SER A 3 8.39 4.01 9.17
C SER A 3 7.25 3.02 8.94
N TYR A 4 7.55 1.81 8.45
CA TYR A 4 6.57 0.74 8.35
C TYR A 4 6.18 0.20 9.73
N LEU A 5 7.17 -0.14 10.56
CA LEU A 5 6.97 -0.71 11.89
C LEU A 5 6.20 0.26 12.80
N ASP A 6 6.52 1.56 12.74
CA ASP A 6 5.79 2.62 13.42
C ASP A 6 4.31 2.65 13.01
N GLY A 7 4.03 2.41 11.72
CA GLY A 7 2.67 2.33 11.20
C GLY A 7 1.91 1.14 11.75
N VAL A 8 2.56 -0.03 11.79
CA VAL A 8 2.00 -1.25 12.38
C VAL A 8 1.62 -1.03 13.84
N GLU A 9 2.49 -0.38 14.62
CA GLU A 9 2.24 -0.05 16.03
C GLU A 9 1.09 0.95 16.19
N LYS A 10 1.15 2.10 15.48
CA LYS A 10 0.14 3.16 15.57
C LYS A 10 -1.26 2.68 15.19
N LEU A 11 -1.35 1.78 14.22
CA LEU A 11 -2.61 1.23 13.74
C LEU A 11 -3.08 0.02 14.56
N GLY A 12 -2.19 -0.63 15.32
CA GLY A 12 -2.50 -1.76 16.21
C GLY A 12 -2.85 -3.04 15.45
N LEU A 13 -2.00 -3.46 14.52
CA LEU A 13 -2.34 -4.43 13.46
C LEU A 13 -1.91 -5.88 13.73
N LEU A 14 -1.35 -6.22 14.90
CA LEU A 14 -0.66 -7.51 15.08
C LEU A 14 -1.53 -8.67 15.58
N ASP A 15 -2.70 -8.40 16.17
CA ASP A 15 -3.38 -9.40 17.00
C ASP A 15 -4.56 -10.13 16.33
N ARG A 16 -5.17 -9.54 15.30
CA ARG A 16 -6.38 -10.06 14.65
C ARG A 16 -6.52 -9.55 13.21
N ILE A 17 -7.41 -10.18 12.44
CA ILE A 17 -7.88 -9.60 11.17
C ILE A 17 -8.43 -8.20 11.48
N PRO A 18 -7.96 -7.16 10.77
CA PRO A 18 -8.30 -5.78 11.07
C PRO A 18 -9.77 -5.48 10.76
N ASP A 19 -10.38 -4.66 11.62
CA ASP A 19 -11.61 -3.96 11.28
C ASP A 19 -11.25 -2.69 10.50
N PHE A 20 -11.74 -2.58 9.27
CA PHE A 20 -11.36 -1.47 8.37
C PHE A 20 -11.87 -0.12 8.88
N ASP A 21 -12.99 -0.07 9.60
CA ASP A 21 -13.52 1.18 10.14
C ASP A 21 -12.69 1.67 11.32
N GLU A 22 -12.30 0.75 12.22
CA GLU A 22 -11.40 1.06 13.34
C GLU A 22 -10.05 1.58 12.83
N VAL A 23 -9.47 0.92 11.83
CA VAL A 23 -8.18 1.30 11.25
C VAL A 23 -8.30 2.62 10.50
N SER A 24 -9.35 2.81 9.70
CA SER A 24 -9.64 4.06 9.01
C SER A 24 -9.82 5.22 9.99
N ALA A 25 -10.47 5.02 11.13
CA ALA A 25 -10.59 6.06 12.15
C ALA A 25 -9.24 6.53 12.71
N LYS A 26 -8.24 5.64 12.81
CA LYS A 26 -6.87 6.00 13.19
C LYS A 26 -6.13 6.67 12.04
N LEU A 27 -6.23 6.10 10.84
CA LEU A 27 -5.53 6.58 9.65
C LEU A 27 -5.98 8.00 9.25
N ARG A 28 -7.28 8.31 9.34
CA ARG A 28 -7.83 9.65 9.11
C ARG A 28 -7.21 10.69 10.05
N LYS A 29 -6.94 10.34 11.31
CA LYS A 29 -6.30 11.25 12.28
C LYS A 29 -4.83 11.49 12.00
N LEU A 30 -4.14 10.51 11.40
CA LEU A 30 -2.70 10.59 11.12
C LEU A 30 -2.42 11.33 9.82
N THR A 31 -3.14 10.99 8.75
CA THR A 31 -2.84 11.45 7.39
C THR A 31 -4.08 11.79 6.57
N GLY A 32 -5.29 11.71 7.14
CA GLY A 32 -6.54 11.93 6.41
C GLY A 32 -6.94 10.77 5.50
N TRP A 33 -6.20 9.66 5.51
CA TRP A 33 -6.48 8.50 4.69
C TRP A 33 -7.49 7.55 5.33
N GLU A 34 -8.22 6.81 4.50
CA GLU A 34 -9.13 5.73 4.91
C GLU A 34 -9.04 4.52 3.98
N ILE A 35 -9.54 3.38 4.44
CA ILE A 35 -9.62 2.14 3.66
C ILE A 35 -11.01 2.04 3.01
N VAL A 36 -11.06 1.56 1.77
CA VAL A 36 -12.29 1.17 1.09
C VAL A 36 -12.19 -0.29 0.69
N ALA A 37 -13.12 -1.12 1.16
CA ALA A 37 -13.16 -2.53 0.78
C ALA A 37 -13.55 -2.70 -0.69
N VAL A 38 -12.77 -3.49 -1.43
CA VAL A 38 -13.05 -3.87 -2.84
C VAL A 38 -13.07 -5.39 -2.98
N PRO A 39 -13.79 -5.95 -3.99
CA PRO A 39 -13.87 -7.40 -4.17
C PRO A 39 -12.58 -8.03 -4.73
N GLY A 40 -11.60 -7.23 -5.10
CA GLY A 40 -10.35 -7.64 -5.74
C GLY A 40 -9.81 -6.50 -6.59
N LEU A 41 -9.05 -6.86 -7.64
CA LEU A 41 -8.49 -5.89 -8.58
C LEU A 41 -9.59 -5.03 -9.22
N ILE A 42 -9.46 -3.71 -9.10
CA ILE A 42 -10.36 -2.72 -9.73
C ILE A 42 -9.69 -2.08 -10.95
N PRO A 43 -10.46 -1.52 -11.90
CA PRO A 43 -9.88 -0.80 -13.03
C PRO A 43 -9.03 0.41 -12.58
N ALA A 44 -8.04 0.77 -13.39
CA ALA A 44 -7.05 1.79 -13.05
C ALA A 44 -7.67 3.17 -12.74
N ALA A 45 -8.64 3.63 -13.52
CA ALA A 45 -9.26 4.95 -13.29
C ALA A 45 -9.95 5.06 -11.91
N PRO A 46 -10.86 4.16 -11.51
CA PRO A 46 -11.38 4.10 -10.14
C PRO A 46 -10.31 4.00 -9.05
N PHE A 47 -9.23 3.25 -9.30
CA PHE A 47 -8.11 3.17 -8.36
C PHE A 47 -7.44 4.53 -8.14
N PHE A 48 -7.15 5.26 -9.21
CA PHE A 48 -6.56 6.60 -9.12
C PHE A 48 -7.49 7.60 -8.44
N ASP A 49 -8.80 7.56 -8.74
CA ASP A 49 -9.80 8.40 -8.08
C ASP A 49 -9.82 8.16 -6.56
N HIS A 50 -9.73 6.90 -6.14
CA HIS A 50 -9.61 6.57 -4.72
C HIS A 50 -8.36 7.19 -4.09
N LEU A 51 -7.18 7.00 -4.70
CA LEU A 51 -5.93 7.54 -4.18
C LEU A 51 -5.94 9.08 -4.11
N ALA A 52 -6.49 9.76 -5.12
CA ALA A 52 -6.63 11.21 -5.16
C ALA A 52 -7.47 11.74 -3.97
N ASP A 53 -8.48 10.97 -3.56
CA ASP A 53 -9.36 11.28 -2.43
C ASP A 53 -8.87 10.72 -1.09
N ARG A 54 -7.60 10.27 -1.00
CA ARG A 54 -7.02 9.62 0.19
C ARG A 54 -7.78 8.38 0.66
N ARG A 55 -8.34 7.63 -0.29
CA ARG A 55 -9.00 6.34 -0.06
C ARG A 55 -8.10 5.24 -0.62
N PHE A 56 -7.71 4.28 0.20
CA PHE A 56 -6.92 3.15 -0.26
C PHE A 56 -7.81 1.91 -0.46
N PRO A 57 -7.96 1.40 -1.70
CA PRO A 57 -8.69 0.17 -1.96
C PRO A 57 -7.98 -1.02 -1.32
N VAL A 58 -8.72 -1.84 -0.57
CA VAL A 58 -8.20 -3.08 0.03
C VAL A 58 -9.14 -4.22 -0.29
N THR A 59 -8.58 -5.30 -0.84
CA THR A 59 -9.30 -6.53 -1.13
C THR A 59 -9.86 -7.16 0.15
N ASN A 60 -11.11 -7.63 0.11
CA ASN A 60 -11.84 -8.08 1.31
C ASN A 60 -11.81 -9.60 1.57
N TRP A 61 -10.99 -10.35 0.83
CA TRP A 61 -10.78 -11.78 1.01
C TRP A 61 -9.32 -12.07 1.34
N LEU A 62 -9.09 -13.17 2.06
CA LEU A 62 -7.76 -13.61 2.49
C LEU A 62 -7.39 -14.89 1.76
N ARG A 63 -6.12 -15.02 1.37
CA ARG A 63 -5.58 -16.25 0.77
C ARG A 63 -5.83 -17.48 1.64
N THR A 64 -5.86 -18.66 1.02
CA THR A 64 -5.96 -19.91 1.76
C THR A 64 -4.62 -20.28 2.42
N ARG A 65 -4.65 -21.23 3.36
CA ARG A 65 -3.41 -21.72 4.01
C ARG A 65 -2.39 -22.33 3.03
N GLN A 66 -2.85 -22.85 1.89
CA GLN A 66 -1.99 -23.48 0.90
C GLN A 66 -1.23 -22.44 0.06
N GLU A 67 -1.67 -21.18 0.10
CA GLU A 67 -1.15 -20.06 -0.67
C GLU A 67 -0.37 -19.08 0.23
N LEU A 68 -0.03 -19.49 1.47
CA LEU A 68 0.67 -18.63 2.43
C LEU A 68 1.98 -18.07 1.88
N ASP A 69 2.76 -18.93 1.22
CA ASP A 69 4.08 -18.58 0.72
C ASP A 69 4.02 -17.62 -0.47
N TYR A 70 2.98 -17.72 -1.31
CA TYR A 70 2.79 -16.88 -2.49
C TYR A 70 1.37 -17.03 -3.08
N ILE A 71 0.80 -15.90 -3.52
CA ILE A 71 -0.41 -15.83 -4.35
C ILE A 71 -0.21 -14.74 -5.41
N VAL A 72 -0.75 -14.95 -6.61
CA VAL A 72 -0.59 -14.02 -7.74
C VAL A 72 -1.49 -12.79 -7.59
N GLU A 73 -2.71 -12.98 -7.09
CA GLU A 73 -3.67 -11.89 -6.89
C GLU A 73 -3.45 -11.20 -5.54
N PRO A 74 -3.56 -9.86 -5.48
CA PRO A 74 -3.48 -9.15 -4.21
C PRO A 74 -4.68 -9.54 -3.34
N ASP A 75 -4.39 -10.17 -2.21
CA ASP A 75 -5.38 -10.47 -1.18
C ASP A 75 -5.37 -9.39 -0.10
N MET A 76 -6.26 -9.52 0.89
CA MET A 76 -6.30 -8.63 2.03
C MET A 76 -4.94 -8.51 2.73
N PHE A 77 -4.15 -9.59 2.82
CA PHE A 77 -2.85 -9.51 3.49
C PHE A 77 -1.89 -8.59 2.73
N HIS A 78 -1.79 -8.74 1.40
CA HIS A 78 -0.97 -7.85 0.58
C HIS A 78 -1.46 -6.40 0.64
N ASP A 79 -2.73 -6.17 0.30
CA ASP A 79 -3.28 -4.80 0.23
C ASP A 79 -3.23 -4.11 1.59
N PHE A 80 -3.61 -4.82 2.65
CA PHE A 80 -3.69 -4.25 3.98
C PHE A 80 -2.31 -4.16 4.63
N PHE A 81 -1.63 -5.29 4.87
CA PHE A 81 -0.37 -5.28 5.62
C PHE A 81 0.77 -4.70 4.78
N GLY A 82 0.78 -4.89 3.47
CA GLY A 82 1.81 -4.33 2.60
C GLY A 82 1.75 -2.80 2.53
N HIS A 83 0.57 -2.23 2.30
CA HIS A 83 0.44 -0.79 1.98
C HIS A 83 0.00 0.08 3.16
N VAL A 84 -1.01 -0.35 3.93
CA VAL A 84 -1.68 0.53 4.91
C VAL A 84 -0.74 1.07 6.00
N PRO A 85 0.21 0.29 6.57
CA PRO A 85 1.14 0.84 7.55
C PRO A 85 1.95 2.04 7.02
N ALA A 86 2.36 2.01 5.75
CA ALA A 86 3.14 3.09 5.15
C ALA A 86 2.30 4.37 4.97
N LEU A 87 0.98 4.27 4.76
CA LEU A 87 0.06 5.42 4.65
C LEU A 87 -0.10 6.20 5.97
N SER A 88 0.39 5.67 7.09
CA SER A 88 0.47 6.43 8.35
C SER A 88 1.57 7.51 8.34
N GLN A 89 2.43 7.52 7.31
CA GLN A 89 3.57 8.41 7.18
C GLN A 89 3.21 9.58 6.24
N PRO A 90 3.18 10.84 6.73
CA PRO A 90 2.66 11.97 5.95
C PRO A 90 3.28 12.14 4.57
N VAL A 91 4.61 11.99 4.44
CA VAL A 91 5.31 12.17 3.17
C VAL A 91 4.90 11.11 2.14
N PHE A 92 4.77 9.85 2.56
CA PHE A 92 4.35 8.77 1.66
C PHE A 92 2.85 8.87 1.33
N ALA A 93 2.04 9.24 2.32
CA ALA A 93 0.62 9.52 2.14
C ALA A 93 0.37 10.63 1.11
N ASP A 94 1.12 11.74 1.17
CA ASP A 94 0.99 12.83 0.21
C ASP A 94 1.51 12.42 -1.19
N PHE A 95 2.58 11.60 -1.26
CA PHE A 95 3.05 11.01 -2.51
C PHE A 95 1.97 10.16 -3.18
N MET A 96 1.32 9.26 -2.43
CA MET A 96 0.26 8.39 -2.95
C MET A 96 -0.96 9.18 -3.42
N GLN A 97 -1.29 10.29 -2.74
CA GLN A 97 -2.38 11.16 -3.18
C GLN A 97 -2.02 11.84 -4.49
N MET A 98 -0.84 12.47 -4.55
CA MET A 98 -0.34 13.12 -5.76
C MET A 98 -0.27 12.15 -6.95
N TYR A 99 0.13 10.90 -6.69
CA TYR A 99 0.11 9.84 -7.69
C TYR A 99 -1.30 9.64 -8.27
N GLY A 100 -2.32 9.48 -7.41
CA GLY A 100 -3.72 9.37 -7.85
C GLY A 100 -4.21 10.59 -8.64
N GLU A 101 -3.93 11.80 -8.12
CA GLU A 101 -4.32 13.07 -8.76
C GLU A 101 -3.73 13.26 -10.17
N LYS A 102 -2.55 12.70 -10.44
CA LYS A 102 -1.81 12.91 -11.68
C LYS A 102 -1.90 11.76 -12.67
N ALA A 103 -2.25 10.56 -12.22
CA ALA A 103 -2.21 9.39 -13.07
C ALA A 103 -3.10 9.52 -14.32
N GLY A 104 -4.33 10.03 -14.18
CA GLY A 104 -5.24 10.23 -15.31
C GLY A 104 -4.69 11.19 -16.37
N ASP A 105 -4.14 12.33 -15.96
CA ASP A 105 -3.52 13.31 -16.86
C ASP A 105 -2.33 12.71 -17.62
N ILE A 106 -1.47 11.97 -16.91
CA ILE A 106 -0.28 11.33 -17.50
C ILE A 106 -0.68 10.23 -18.49
N ILE A 107 -1.70 9.43 -18.16
CA ILE A 107 -2.24 8.40 -19.07
C ILE A 107 -2.80 9.04 -20.34
N ALA A 108 -3.54 10.15 -20.21
CA ALA A 108 -4.07 10.88 -21.36
C ALA A 108 -2.97 11.42 -22.31
N LEU A 109 -1.77 11.66 -21.78
CA LEU A 109 -0.58 12.04 -22.53
C LEU A 109 0.22 10.84 -23.09
N GLY A 110 -0.28 9.61 -22.93
CA GLY A 110 0.39 8.37 -23.38
C GLY A 110 1.42 7.82 -22.39
N GLY A 111 1.40 8.27 -21.13
CA GLY A 111 2.35 7.89 -20.08
C GLY A 111 1.93 6.70 -19.21
N ASP A 112 1.03 5.85 -19.68
CA ASP A 112 0.48 4.70 -18.92
C ASP A 112 1.56 3.77 -18.35
N GLU A 113 2.55 3.42 -19.17
CA GLU A 113 3.67 2.58 -18.72
C GLU A 113 4.55 3.29 -17.70
N MET A 114 4.71 4.62 -17.82
CA MET A 114 5.54 5.40 -16.90
C MET A 114 4.91 5.48 -15.51
N ILE A 115 3.61 5.78 -15.44
CA ILE A 115 2.91 5.88 -14.15
C ILE A 115 2.84 4.52 -13.46
N SER A 116 2.56 3.46 -14.21
CA SER A 116 2.55 2.09 -13.69
C SER A 116 3.91 1.67 -13.13
N ARG A 117 5.01 1.95 -13.86
CA ARG A 117 6.38 1.66 -13.39
C ARG A 117 6.77 2.50 -12.19
N LEU A 118 6.34 3.76 -12.11
CA LEU A 118 6.59 4.60 -10.95
C LEU A 118 5.99 3.95 -9.69
N TYR A 119 4.72 3.53 -9.75
CA TYR A 119 4.08 2.84 -8.63
C TYR A 119 4.79 1.54 -8.29
N TRP A 120 5.08 0.71 -9.30
CA TRP A 120 5.73 -0.58 -9.12
C TRP A 120 7.10 -0.47 -8.43
N TYR A 121 7.96 0.43 -8.91
CA TYR A 121 9.31 0.60 -8.36
C TYR A 121 9.37 1.50 -7.12
N THR A 122 8.22 1.94 -6.58
CA THR A 122 8.14 2.72 -5.34
C THR A 122 7.22 2.06 -4.31
N ALA A 123 5.90 2.10 -4.52
CA ALA A 123 4.90 1.58 -3.59
C ALA A 123 4.95 0.05 -3.46
N GLU A 124 5.27 -0.69 -4.53
CA GLU A 124 5.28 -2.16 -4.49
C GLU A 124 6.65 -2.75 -4.12
N TYR A 125 7.73 -2.30 -4.76
CA TYR A 125 9.07 -2.89 -4.60
C TYR A 125 10.14 -1.89 -4.20
N GLY A 126 9.75 -0.75 -3.62
CA GLY A 126 10.66 0.28 -3.17
C GLY A 126 11.57 -0.16 -2.02
N LEU A 127 12.81 0.34 -2.04
CA LEU A 127 13.79 0.20 -0.97
C LEU A 127 14.14 1.59 -0.41
N MET A 128 14.42 1.66 0.88
CA MET A 128 14.82 2.89 1.56
C MET A 128 16.14 2.72 2.29
N ARG A 129 17.00 3.74 2.20
CA ARG A 129 18.28 3.79 2.91
C ARG A 129 18.49 5.17 3.53
N GLU A 130 18.62 5.18 4.85
CA GLU A 130 19.03 6.37 5.59
C GLU A 130 20.56 6.50 5.59
N ALA A 131 21.07 7.71 5.80
CA ALA A 131 22.51 7.96 5.80
C ALA A 131 23.20 7.11 6.88
N GLY A 132 24.17 6.28 6.46
CA GLY A 132 24.92 5.39 7.35
C GLY A 132 24.15 4.16 7.85
N GLN A 133 22.94 3.89 7.35
CA GLN A 133 22.12 2.72 7.71
C GLN A 133 22.09 1.68 6.57
N PRO A 134 21.80 0.40 6.88
CA PRO A 134 21.59 -0.60 5.84
C PRO A 134 20.34 -0.26 5.00
N LEU A 135 20.34 -0.76 3.76
CA LEU A 135 19.17 -0.74 2.88
C LEU A 135 18.04 -1.57 3.50
N LYS A 136 16.81 -1.06 3.49
CA LYS A 136 15.64 -1.73 4.07
C LYS A 136 14.50 -1.75 3.06
N ALA A 137 13.69 -2.82 3.09
CA ALA A 137 12.44 -2.88 2.35
C ALA A 137 11.45 -1.80 2.81
N PHE A 138 10.66 -1.32 1.86
CA PHE A 138 9.59 -0.35 2.09
C PHE A 138 8.33 -0.65 1.25
N GLY A 139 8.50 -1.12 0.02
CA GLY A 139 7.37 -1.43 -0.87
C GLY A 139 6.54 -2.62 -0.38
N ALA A 140 5.23 -2.57 -0.63
CA ALA A 140 4.23 -3.50 -0.13
C ALA A 140 4.43 -4.95 -0.58
N GLY A 141 4.85 -5.19 -1.83
CA GLY A 141 5.22 -6.51 -2.34
C GLY A 141 6.29 -7.15 -1.44
N LEU A 142 7.35 -6.39 -1.13
CA LEU A 142 8.41 -6.86 -0.23
C LEU A 142 7.95 -7.02 1.22
N MET A 143 7.06 -6.15 1.69
CA MET A 143 6.55 -6.20 3.07
C MET A 143 5.54 -7.32 3.31
N SER A 144 4.90 -7.85 2.26
CA SER A 144 3.88 -8.89 2.32
C SER A 144 4.32 -10.26 1.77
N SER A 145 5.56 -10.36 1.29
CA SER A 145 6.14 -11.57 0.73
C SER A 145 7.36 -12.01 1.55
N PHE A 146 7.27 -13.19 2.18
CA PHE A 146 8.40 -13.73 2.95
C PHE A 146 9.60 -14.06 2.06
N THR A 147 9.34 -14.65 0.89
CA THR A 147 10.37 -15.13 -0.02
C THR A 147 11.07 -13.97 -0.71
N GLU A 148 10.34 -12.99 -1.25
CA GLU A 148 10.95 -11.82 -1.91
C GLU A 148 11.75 -10.94 -0.96
N LEU A 149 11.39 -10.88 0.33
CA LEU A 149 12.15 -10.11 1.32
C LEU A 149 13.54 -10.70 1.63
N GLN A 150 13.73 -12.01 1.40
CA GLN A 150 14.99 -12.70 1.66
C GLN A 150 16.01 -12.62 0.51
N PHE A 151 15.54 -12.35 -0.71
CA PHE A 151 16.37 -12.22 -1.91
C PHE A 151 17.03 -10.83 -1.99
#